data_AF-A0A2N6EA17-F1
#
_entry.id   AF-A0A2N6EA17-F1
#
_cell.length_a   1.000
_cell.length_b   1.000
_cell.length_c   1.000
_cell.angle_alpha   90.00
_cell.angle_beta   90.00
_cell.angle_gamma   90.00
#
_symmetry.space_group_name_H-M   'P 1'
#
loop_
_entity.id
_entity.type
_entity.pdbx_description
1 polymer ?
#
loop_
_entity_poly.entity_id
_entity_poly.type
_entity_poly.pdbx_seq_one_letter_code
_entity_poly.pdbx_strand_id
1 'polypeptide(L)' 'MLYRYRSPAGTFVIAPQHGGCYELYFHDRVLGSHPTPEQAAEHAFEHLASPPVRTGQFLPEPMDLAKWEQWSLSH' A
#
# COMPACT_ATOMS: atom_id res chain seq x y z
N MET A 1 -1.16 -5.94 -12.22
CA MET A 1 -0.43 -6.56 -11.09
C MET A 1 -1.02 -5.99 -9.82
N LEU A 2 -1.27 -6.83 -8.81
CA LEU A 2 -1.67 -6.38 -7.48
C LEU A 2 -0.45 -6.37 -6.56
N TYR A 3 -0.38 -5.39 -5.66
CA TYR A 3 0.65 -5.33 -4.62
C TYR A 3 -0.04 -5.47 -3.27
N ARG A 4 0.49 -6.33 -2.38
CA ARG A 4 0.00 -6.45 -1.00
C ARG A 4 1.14 -6.21 -0.01
N TYR A 5 0.88 -5.37 0.99
CA TYR A 5 1.79 -5.12 2.09
C TYR A 5 1.09 -5.38 3.42
N ARG A 6 1.70 -6.23 4.24
CA ARG A 6 1.20 -6.56 5.57
C ARG A 6 2.04 -5.83 6.60
N SER A 7 1.41 -4.94 7.35
CA SER A 7 2.02 -4.26 8.49
C SER A 7 1.37 -4.72 9.80
N PRO A 8 2.00 -4.43 10.96
CA PRO A 8 1.37 -4.67 12.25
C PRO A 8 0.06 -3.90 12.45
N ALA A 9 -0.13 -2.78 11.74
CA ALA A 9 -1.35 -1.97 11.83
C ALA A 9 -2.49 -2.52 10.96
N GLY A 10 -2.18 -3.28 9.90
CA GLY A 10 -3.18 -3.84 8.99
C GLY A 10 -2.61 -4.27 7.65
N THR A 11 -3.48 -4.63 6.72
CA THR A 11 -3.09 -5.02 5.36
C THR A 11 -3.43 -3.92 4.37
N PHE A 12 -2.43 -3.51 3.59
CA PHE A 12 -2.57 -2.60 2.46
C PHE A 12 -2.56 -3.39 1.16
N VAL A 13 -3.43 -3.01 0.24
CA VAL A 13 -3.49 -3.60 -1.11
C VAL A 13 -3.54 -2.48 -2.13
N ILE A 14 -2.70 -2.57 -3.15
CA ILE A 14 -2.74 -1.69 -4.31
C ILE A 14 -3.25 -2.53 -5.47
N ALA A 15 -4.42 -2.16 -5.99
CA ALA A 15 -5.06 -2.84 -7.10
C ALA A 15 -5.23 -1.87 -8.28
N PRO A 16 -4.95 -2.31 -9.52
CA PRO A 16 -5.28 -1.51 -10.70
C PRO A 16 -6.79 -1.44 -10.86
N GLN A 17 -7.31 -0.25 -11.17
CA GLN A 17 -8.72 -0.01 -11.42
C GLN A 17 -8.97 0.35 -12.89
N HIS A 18 -10.22 0.24 -13.33
CA HIS A 18 -10.62 0.70 -14.66
C HIS A 18 -10.40 2.21 -14.80
N GLY A 19 -9.57 2.60 -15.76
CA GLY A 19 -9.15 4.00 -15.96
C GLY A 19 -7.64 4.23 -15.89
N GLY A 20 -6.85 3.19 -15.61
CA GLY A 20 -5.38 3.29 -15.56
C GLY A 20 -4.85 3.83 -14.24
N CYS A 21 -5.71 3.98 -13.23
CA CYS A 21 -5.34 4.34 -11.87
C CYS A 21 -5.18 3.08 -11.00
N TYR A 22 -4.60 3.28 -9.83
CA TYR A 22 -4.35 2.30 -8.80
C TYR A 22 -5.04 2.75 -7.52
N GLU A 23 -5.91 1.90 -6.98
CA GLU A 23 -6.56 2.16 -5.70
C GLU A 23 -5.77 1.53 -4.57
N LEU A 24 -5.59 2.31 -3.50
CA LEU A 24 -5.05 1.86 -2.24
C LEU A 24 -6.20 1.43 -1.33
N TYR A 25 -6.13 0.20 -0.87
CA TYR A 25 -7.04 -0.39 0.10
C TYR A 25 -6.32 -0.59 1.43
N PHE A 26 -7.02 -0.36 2.52
CA PHE A 26 -6.60 -0.74 3.87
C PHE A 26 -7.70 -1.53 4.54
N HIS A 27 -7.41 -2.79 4.88
CA HIS A 27 -8.42 -3.81 5.19
C HIS A 27 -9.43 -3.96 4.04
N ASP A 28 -10.62 -3.38 4.19
CA ASP A 28 -11.73 -3.46 3.24
C ASP A 28 -12.22 -2.08 2.79
N ARG A 29 -11.40 -1.03 3.03
CA ARG A 29 -11.74 0.35 2.68
C ARG A 29 -10.76 0.91 1.67
N VAL A 30 -11.28 1.61 0.66
CA VAL A 30 -10.47 2.42 -0.25
C VAL A 30 -9.99 3.65 0.52
N LEU A 31 -8.67 3.79 0.64
CA LEU A 31 -8.02 4.98 1.19
C LEU A 31 -7.88 6.07 0.14
N GLY A 32 -7.64 5.70 -1.12
CA GLY A 32 -7.48 6.66 -2.20
C GLY A 32 -7.20 6.00 -3.55
N SER A 33 -7.26 6.80 -4.60
CA SER A 33 -6.92 6.41 -5.98
C SER A 33 -5.76 7.27 -6.47
N HIS A 34 -4.78 6.62 -7.10
CA HIS A 34 -3.50 7.20 -7.50
C HIS A 34 -3.18 6.83 -8.94
N PRO A 35 -2.53 7.69 -9.73
CA PRO A 35 -2.17 7.38 -11.12
C PRO A 35 -1.06 6.32 -11.23
N THR A 36 -0.24 6.11 -10.21
CA THR A 36 0.82 5.09 -10.20
C THR A 36 0.80 4.29 -8.89
N PRO A 37 1.27 3.03 -8.90
CA PRO A 37 1.32 2.22 -7.68
C PRO A 37 2.31 2.77 -6.65
N GLU A 38 3.36 3.47 -7.08
CA GLU A 38 4.34 4.11 -6.19
C GLU A 38 3.69 5.20 -5.34
N GLN A 39 2.84 6.03 -5.95
CA GLN A 39 2.10 7.06 -5.21
C GLN A 39 1.09 6.47 -4.23
N ALA A 40 0.48 5.32 -4.58
CA ALA A 40 -0.37 4.58 -3.64
C ALA A 40 0.44 4.01 -2.47
N ALA A 41 1.66 3.54 -2.72
CA ALA A 41 2.58 3.06 -1.70
C ALA A 41 3.08 4.18 -0.77
N GLU A 42 3.36 5.37 -1.32
CA GLU A 42 3.68 6.58 -0.53
C GLU A 42 2.52 6.96 0.39
N HIS A 43 1.28 6.98 -0.12
CA HIS A 43 0.11 7.27 0.71
C HIS A 43 -0.09 6.21 1.83
N ALA A 44 0.19 4.94 1.54
CA ALA A 44 0.20 3.89 2.57
C ALA A 44 1.26 4.15 3.65
N PHE A 45 2.45 4.65 3.25
CA PHE A 45 3.48 5.07 4.20
C PHE A 45 3.01 6.22 5.07
N GLU A 46 2.46 7.28 4.49
CA GLU A 46 1.95 8.43 5.24
C GLU A 46 0.87 8.01 6.24
N HIS A 47 -0.01 7.08 5.86
CA HIS A 47 -1.03 6.53 6.74
C HIS A 47 -0.43 5.75 7.92
N LEU A 48 0.71 5.07 7.70
CA LEU A 48 1.44 4.35 8.75
C LEU A 48 2.38 5.25 9.57
N ALA A 49 2.90 6.32 8.98
CA ALA A 49 3.89 7.22 9.54
C ALA A 49 3.27 8.42 10.28
N SER A 50 1.97 8.69 10.11
CA SER A 50 1.28 9.74 10.85
C SER A 50 1.30 9.41 12.37
N PRO A 51 1.91 10.24 13.25
CA PRO A 51 2.36 9.81 14.58
C PRO A 51 1.29 9.95 15.71
N PRO A 52 1.53 9.41 16.93
CA PRO A 52 2.85 9.19 17.50
C PRO A 52 3.05 7.79 18.09
N VAL A 53 3.40 6.82 17.24
CA VAL A 53 3.96 5.58 17.77
C VAL A 53 5.42 5.85 18.14
N ARG A 54 5.59 5.99 19.45
CA ARG A 54 6.78 6.24 20.25
C ARG A 54 7.78 5.07 20.24
N THR A 55 7.89 4.36 19.13
CA THR A 55 8.63 3.11 19.07
C THR A 55 9.52 3.15 17.85
N GLY A 56 10.84 3.18 18.07
CA GLY A 56 11.87 3.08 17.02
C GLY A 56 11.88 1.74 16.30
N GLN A 57 10.70 1.17 16.02
CA GLN A 57 10.51 0.12 15.04
C GLN A 57 10.47 0.79 13.67
N PHE A 58 11.61 0.74 12.99
CA PHE A 58 11.69 0.87 11.54
C PHE A 58 10.62 -0.04 10.92
N LEU A 59 9.45 0.52 10.58
CA LEU A 59 8.50 -0.19 9.73
C LEU A 59 9.19 -0.36 8.37
N PRO A 60 9.22 -1.58 7.80
CA PRO A 60 9.88 -1.81 6.52
C PRO A 60 9.20 -0.92 5.48
N GLU A 61 9.95 0.01 4.88
CA GLU A 61 9.45 1.11 4.07
C GLU A 61 8.43 0.62 3.02
N PRO A 62 7.12 0.88 3.22
CA PRO A 62 6.09 0.49 2.27
C PRO A 62 6.20 1.26 0.94
N MET A 63 7.11 2.23 0.79
CA MET A 63 7.40 2.87 -0.50
C MET A 63 8.05 1.90 -1.51
N ASP A 64 8.78 0.90 -1.04
CA ASP A 64 9.45 -0.04 -1.94
C ASP A 64 8.49 -1.16 -2.37
N LEU A 65 7.85 -0.97 -3.53
CA LEU A 65 6.95 -1.95 -4.15
C LEU A 65 7.62 -3.31 -4.41
N ALA A 66 8.95 -3.40 -4.46
CA ALA A 66 9.65 -4.68 -4.57
C ALA A 66 9.54 -5.52 -3.28
N LYS A 67 9.30 -4.87 -2.14
CA LYS A 67 9.05 -5.52 -0.84
C LYS A 67 7.60 -5.94 -0.66
N TRP A 68 6.69 -5.48 -1.53
CA TRP A 68 5.30 -5.89 -1.50
C TRP A 68 5.15 -7.26 -2.15
N GLU A 69 4.23 -8.07 -1.63
CA GLU A 69 3.85 -9.30 -2.29
C GLU A 69 3.16 -8.95 -3.61
N GLN A 70 3.81 -9.26 -4.72
CA GLN A 70 3.27 -9.03 -6.06
C GLN A 70 2.44 -10.23 -6.50
N TRP A 71 1.18 -9.97 -6.81
CA TRP A 71 0.23 -10.96 -7.28
C TRP A 71 -0.11 -10.64 -8.73
N SER A 72 0.34 -11.50 -9.63
CA SER A 72 -0.20 -11.56 -10.98
C SER A 72 -1.54 -12.29 -10.90
N LEU A 73 -2.61 -11.66 -11.39
CA LEU A 73 -3.84 -12.39 -11.69
C LEU A 73 -3.51 -13.32 -12.85
N SER A 74 -3.01 -14.51 -12.55
CA SER A 74 -2.81 -15.57 -13.54
C SER A 74 -4.17 -15.95 -14.09
N HIS A 75 -4.38 -15.66 -15.37
CA HIS A 75 -5.58 -15.99 -16.13
C HIS A 75 -5.46 -17.42 -16.67
#